data_AF-A0A7X8VJM8-F1
#
_entry.id   AF-A0A7X8VJM8-F1
#
_cell.length_a   1.000
_cell.length_b   1.000
_cell.length_c   1.000
_cell.angle_alpha   90.00
_cell.angle_beta   90.00
_cell.angle_gamma   90.00
#
_symmetry.space_group_name_H-M   'P 1'
#
loop_
_entity.id
_entity.type
_entity.pdbx_description
1 polymer ?
#
loop_
_entity_poly.entity_id
_entity_poly.type
_entity_poly.pdbx_seq_one_letter_code
_entity_poly.pdbx_strand_id
1 'polypeptide(L)' 'LFNAIHMVKQSIGSALCIDGLVAADDPSLTFIPLHPRMESRLHLAWKTDRHLNPLEQLFVDQLEATMAGMSER' A
#
# COMPACT_ATOMS: atom_id res chain seq x y z
N LEU A 1 8.31 3.89 6.49
CA LEU A 1 7.48 3.17 7.48
C LEU A 1 8.22 2.02 8.17
N PHE A 2 9.15 1.33 7.50
CA PHE A 2 9.91 0.20 8.07
C PHE A 2 10.51 0.46 9.47
N ASN A 3 11.27 1.53 9.67
CA ASN A 3 11.86 1.82 10.98
C ASN A 3 10.79 2.13 12.04
N ALA A 4 9.71 2.82 11.66
CA ALA A 4 8.62 3.14 12.58
C ALA A 4 7.94 1.87 13.09
N ILE A 5 7.74 0.86 12.24
CA ILE A 5 7.17 -0.44 12.64
C ILE A 5 8.08 -1.11 13.68
N HIS A 6 9.39 -1.09 13.47
CA HIS A 6 10.33 -1.65 14.43
C HIS A 6 10.22 -0.95 15.80
N MET A 7 10.08 0.39 15.81
CA MET A 7 9.87 1.15 17.04
C MET A 7 8.55 0.82 17.73
N VAL A 8 7.45 0.62 16.98
CA VAL A 8 6.16 0.19 17.53
C VAL A 8 6.28 -1.19 18.18
N LYS A 9 6.96 -2.15 17.53
CA LYS A 9 7.22 -3.49 18.09
C LYS A 9 8.02 -3.43 19.40
N GLN A 10 8.93 -2.47 19.53
CA GLN A 10 9.69 -2.22 20.75
C GLN A 10 8.91 -1.37 21.78
N SER A 11 7.60 -1.17 21.59
CA SER A 11 6.73 -0.39 22.50
C SER A 11 7.19 1.06 22.71
N ILE A 12 7.91 1.64 21.75
CA ILE A 12 8.39 3.03 21.82
C ILE A 12 7.23 4.01 21.54
N GLY A 13 6.19 3.57 20.83
CA GLY A 13 5.00 4.37 20.55
C GLY A 13 4.10 3.74 19.49
N SER A 14 3.23 4.57 18.88
CA SER A 14 2.35 4.21 17.77
C SER A 14 2.78 4.92 16.48
N ALA A 15 2.43 4.36 15.32
CA ALA A 15 2.74 4.95 14.02
C ALA A 15 1.47 5.20 13.21
N LEU A 16 1.41 6.34 12.52
CA LEU A 16 0.39 6.62 11.51
C LEU A 16 0.84 6.02 10.17
N CYS A 17 -0.02 5.21 9.54
CA CYS A 17 0.31 4.53 8.29
C CYS A 17 -0.92 4.35 7.37
N ILE A 18 -0.63 3.92 6.13
CA ILE A 18 -1.63 3.47 5.17
C ILE A 18 -1.86 1.97 5.40
N ASP A 19 -3.12 1.57 5.41
CA ASP A 19 -3.52 0.16 5.52
C ASP A 19 -2.92 -0.67 4.36
N GLY A 20 -2.53 -1.92 4.64
CA GLY A 20 -1.87 -2.81 3.68
C GLY A 20 -0.40 -2.49 3.33
N LEU A 21 0.18 -1.39 3.84
CA LEU A 21 1.60 -1.06 3.60
C LEU A 21 2.56 -1.89 4.46
N VAL A 22 2.06 -2.47 5.55
CA VAL A 22 2.80 -3.36 6.44
C VAL A 22 2.16 -4.73 6.32
N ALA A 23 2.96 -5.77 6.09
CA ALA A 23 2.46 -7.13 6.16
C ALA A 23 1.81 -7.34 7.53
N ALA A 24 0.49 -7.52 7.53
CA ALA A 24 -0.33 -7.72 8.72
C ALA A 24 -0.09 -9.09 9.38
N ASP A 25 0.90 -9.84 8.90
CA ASP A 25 1.21 -11.20 9.35
C ASP A 25 1.92 -11.25 10.71
N ASP A 26 2.22 -10.09 11.31
CA ASP A 26 2.74 -10.04 12.68
C ASP A 26 1.59 -9.82 13.68
N PRO A 27 1.23 -10.83 14.50
CA PRO A 27 0.14 -10.73 15.47
C PRO A 27 0.41 -9.71 16.60
N SER A 28 1.64 -9.20 16.73
CA SER A 28 1.97 -8.15 17.69
C SER A 28 1.59 -6.74 17.24
N LEU A 29 1.15 -6.58 15.98
CA LEU A 29 0.73 -5.31 15.41
C LEU A 29 -0.77 -5.34 15.10
N THR A 30 -1.43 -4.22 15.32
CA THR A 30 -2.85 -4.05 14.96
C THR A 30 -3.02 -2.71 14.29
N PHE A 31 -3.56 -2.71 13.08
CA PHE A 31 -3.95 -1.48 12.40
C PHE A 31 -5.27 -0.97 12.99
N ILE A 32 -5.30 0.30 13.37
CA ILE A 32 -6.49 0.96 13.89
C ILE A 32 -6.85 2.09 12.93
N PRO A 33 -7.96 2.00 12.17
CA PRO A 33 -8.37 3.06 11.27
C PRO A 33 -8.76 4.32 12.06
N LEU A 34 -8.41 5.48 11.52
CA LEU A 34 -8.84 6.76 12.09
C LEU A 34 -10.36 6.94 11.97
N HIS A 35 -10.92 7.75 12.88
CA HIS A 35 -12.30 8.20 12.80
C HIS A 35 -12.36 9.75 12.81
N PRO A 36 -12.95 10.40 11.79
CA PRO A 36 -13.54 9.80 10.58
C PRO A 36 -12.50 9.09 9.71
N ARG A 37 -12.95 8.15 8.87
CA ARG A 37 -12.08 7.39 7.97
C ARG A 37 -11.35 8.34 7.03
N MET A 38 -10.03 8.20 6.96
CA MET A 38 -9.17 8.96 6.05
C MET A 38 -8.53 8.01 5.06
N GLU A 39 -8.61 8.35 3.78
CA GLU A 39 -8.11 7.51 2.69
C GLU A 39 -7.10 8.28 1.85
N SER A 40 -6.10 7.57 1.34
CA SER A 40 -5.16 8.09 0.34
C SER A 40 -5.32 7.32 -0.95
N ARG A 41 -5.26 8.01 -2.08
CA ARG A 41 -5.25 7.37 -3.40
C ARG A 41 -3.82 6.92 -3.74
N LEU A 42 -3.70 5.73 -4.31
CA LEU A 42 -2.45 5.24 -4.88
C LEU A 42 -2.49 5.46 -6.39
N HIS A 43 -1.42 6.04 -6.93
CA HIS A 43 -1.29 6.31 -8.37
C HIS A 43 -0.01 5.67 -8.89
N LEU A 44 -0.12 4.93 -9.99
CA LEU A 44 1.02 4.57 -10.81
C LEU A 44 1.27 5.71 -11.80
N ALA A 45 2.51 6.21 -11.86
CA ALA A 45 2.84 7.39 -12.66
C ALA A 45 4.16 7.20 -13.43
N TRP A 46 4.17 7.72 -14.66
CA TRP A 46 5.35 7.80 -15.53
C TRP A 46 5.30 9.09 -16.34
N LYS A 47 6.39 9.44 -17.03
CA LYS A 47 6.42 10.64 -17.87
C LYS A 47 5.47 10.52 -19.05
N THR A 48 4.78 11.60 -19.39
CA THR A 48 3.79 11.64 -20.49
C THR A 48 4.40 11.35 -21.86
N ASP A 49 5.67 11.67 -22.07
CA ASP A 49 6.42 11.43 -23.31
C ASP A 49 7.02 10.02 -23.42
N ARG A 50 6.85 9.17 -22.40
CA ARG A 50 7.35 7.81 -22.38
C ARG A 50 6.27 6.84 -22.83
N HIS A 51 6.48 6.23 -24.00
CA HIS A 51 5.73 5.04 -24.39
C HIS A 51 6.20 3.83 -23.61
N LEU A 52 5.25 3.05 -23.09
CA LEU A 52 5.54 1.76 -22.48
C LEU A 52 5.87 0.75 -23.58
N ASN A 53 6.93 -0.04 -23.36
CA ASN A 53 7.20 -1.18 -24.22
C ASN A 53 6.19 -2.31 -23.95
N PRO A 54 6.11 -3.34 -24.81
CA PRO A 54 5.11 -4.41 -24.64
C PRO A 54 5.15 -5.14 -23.29
N LEU A 55 6.33 -5.32 -22.69
CA LEU A 55 6.47 -5.96 -21.37
C LEU A 55 6.01 -5.05 -20.23
N GLU A 56 6.31 -3.75 -20.34
CA GLU A 56 5.86 -2.74 -19.38
C GLU A 56 4.34 -2.58 -19.44
N GLN A 57 3.75 -2.56 -20.64
CA GLN A 57 2.29 -2.50 -20.79
C GLN A 57 1.63 -3.75 -20.20
N LEU A 58 2.16 -4.94 -20.51
CA LEU A 58 1.66 -6.20 -19.94
C LEU A 58 1.69 -6.20 -18.40
N PHE A 59 2.75 -5.63 -17.81
CA PHE A 59 2.83 -5.48 -16.35
C PHE A 59 1.73 -4.55 -15.82
N VAL A 60 1.50 -3.40 -16.46
CA VAL A 60 0.44 -2.46 -16.05
C VAL A 60 -0.93 -3.11 -16.16
N ASP A 61 -1.23 -3.77 -17.27
CA ASP A 61 -2.51 -4.45 -17.50
C ASP A 61 -2.77 -5.52 -16.43
N GLN A 62 -1.74 -6.31 -16.10
CA GLN A 62 -1.83 -7.34 -15.07
C GLN A 62 -2.00 -6.74 -13.67
N LEU A 63 -1.31 -5.64 -13.38
CA LEU A 63 -1.43 -4.93 -12.11
C LEU A 63 -2.86 -4.37 -11.94
N GLU A 64 -3.41 -3.72 -12.96
CA GLU A 64 -4.77 -3.19 -12.95
C GLU A 64 -5.81 -4.29 -12.76
N ALA A 65 -5.69 -5.41 -13.48
CA ALA A 65 -6.57 -6.56 -13.31
C ALA A 65 -6.50 -7.14 -11.88
N THR A 66 -5.29 -7.20 -11.31
CA THR A 66 -5.09 -7.67 -9.92
C THR A 66 -5.74 -6.73 -8.91
N MET A 67 -5.57 -5.42 -9.09
CA MET A 67 -6.15 -4.40 -8.20
C MET A 67 -7.69 -4.36 -8.28
N ALA A 68 -8.26 -4.54 -9.47
CA ALA A 68 -9.72 -4.60 -9.64
C ALA A 68 -10.34 -5.75 -8.83
N GLY A 69 -9.71 -6.94 -8.86
CA GLY A 69 -10.18 -8.09 -8.08
C GLY A 69 -9.99 -7.97 -6.56
N MET A 70 -9.19 -7.00 -6.09
CA MET A 70 -9.02 -6.72 -4.66
C MET A 70 -10.08 -5.75 -4.11
N SER A 71 -10.70 -4.91 -4.96
CA SER A 71 -11.73 -3.96 -4.55
C SER A 71 -13.11 -4.60 -4.32
N GLU A 72 -13.30 -5.86 -4.71
CA GLU A 72 -14.55 -6.62 -4.55
C GLU A 72 -14.60 -7.45 -3.25
N ARG A 73 -13.54 -7.39 -2.42
CA ARG A 73 -13.43 -8.05 -1.12
C ARG A 73 -13.48 -7.04 0.01
#